data_AF-A0AAW6B700-F1
#
_entry.id   AF-A0AAW6B700-F1
#
_cell.length_a   1.000
_cell.length_b   1.000
_cell.length_c   1.000
_cell.angle_alpha   90.00
_cell.angle_beta   90.00
_cell.angle_gamma   90.00
#
_symmetry.space_group_name_H-M   'P 1'
#
loop_
_entity.id
_entity.type
_entity.pdbx_description
1 polymer ?
#
loop_
_entity_poly.entity_id
_entity_poly.type
_entity_poly.pdbx_seq_one_letter_code
_entity_poly.pdbx_strand_id
1 'polypeptide(L)' 'MAIFLSVIVFIISFVLLLGSYIMLVANRKIKKRRMDKVLKLVAAYSLVSALVFCYQYLYL' A
#
# COMPACT_ATOMS: atom_id res chain seq x y z
N MET A 1 4.90 12.47 -16.93
CA MET A 1 4.07 11.25 -17.03
C MET A 1 4.41 10.21 -15.98
N ALA A 2 5.68 9.82 -15.81
CA ALA A 2 6.13 8.84 -14.82
C ALA A 2 5.66 9.11 -13.38
N ILE A 3 5.81 10.37 -12.92
CA ILE A 3 5.44 10.80 -11.57
C ILE A 3 3.93 10.58 -11.34
N PHE A 4 3.12 10.94 -12.32
CA PHE A 4 1.66 10.81 -12.25
C PHE A 4 1.22 9.34 -12.17
N LEU A 5 1.85 8.47 -12.97
CA LEU A 5 1.63 7.03 -12.91
C LEU A 5 2.09 6.43 -11.57
N SER A 6 3.23 6.86 -11.03
CA SER A 6 3.72 6.38 -9.72
C SER A 6 2.74 6.73 -8.58
N VAL A 7 2.12 7.90 -8.64
CA VAL A 7 1.13 8.35 -7.66
C VAL A 7 -0.15 7.51 -7.78
N ILE A 8 -0.58 7.20 -9.00
CA ILE A 8 -1.73 6.31 -9.22
C ILE A 8 -1.45 4.89 -8.68
N VAL A 9 -0.27 4.33 -8.97
CA VAL A 9 0.14 3.00 -8.48
C VAL A 9 0.23 2.98 -6.95
N PHE A 10 0.74 4.05 -6.34
CA PHE A 10 0.77 4.23 -4.89
C PHE A 10 -0.65 4.21 -4.29
N ILE A 11 -1.56 5.01 -4.85
CA ILE A 11 -2.94 5.11 -4.36
C ILE A 11 -3.67 3.78 -4.50
N ILE A 12 -3.56 3.10 -5.65
CA ILE A 12 -4.21 1.80 -5.88
C ILE A 12 -3.68 0.76 -4.89
N SER A 13 -2.36 0.68 -4.72
CA SER A 13 -1.73 -0.27 -3.79
C SER A 13 -2.16 0.00 -2.35
N PHE A 14 -2.20 1.29 -1.96
CA PHE A 14 -2.64 1.70 -0.62
C PHE A 14 -4.10 1.32 -0.37
N VAL A 15 -5.02 1.60 -1.32
CA VAL A 15 -6.43 1.27 -1.19
C VAL A 15 -6.66 -0.24 -1.11
N LEU A 16 -5.96 -1.04 -1.92
CA LEU A 16 -6.05 -2.51 -1.89
C LEU A 16 -5.56 -3.09 -0.55
N LEU A 17 -4.39 -2.65 -0.08
CA LEU A 17 -3.81 -3.11 1.19
C LEU A 17 -4.64 -2.67 2.39
N LEU A 18 -5.12 -1.42 2.40
CA LEU A 18 -5.95 -0.90 3.47
C LEU A 18 -7.34 -1.58 3.47
N GLY A 19 -7.96 -1.73 2.30
CA GLY A 19 -9.27 -2.36 2.14
C GLY A 19 -9.27 -3.84 2.55
N SER A 20 -8.27 -4.60 2.10
CA SER A 20 -8.09 -6.00 2.51
C SER A 20 -7.88 -6.12 4.02
N TYR A 21 -7.13 -5.21 4.64
CA TYR A 21 -6.98 -5.17 6.09
C TYR A 21 -8.28 -4.85 6.84
N ILE A 22 -9.04 -3.85 6.39
CA ILE A 22 -10.35 -3.50 6.99
C ILE A 22 -11.29 -4.71 6.93
N MET A 23 -11.32 -5.42 5.80
CA MET A 23 -12.12 -6.63 5.63
C MET A 23 -11.69 -7.78 6.56
N LEU A 24 -10.38 -7.93 6.82
CA LEU A 24 -9.85 -8.89 7.80
C LEU A 24 -10.20 -8.54 9.24
N VAL A 25 -10.21 -7.24 9.58
CA VAL A 25 -10.66 -6.75 10.88
C VAL A 25 -12.16 -6.95 11.05
N ALA A 26 -12.96 -6.65 10.01
CA ALA A 26 -14.41 -6.85 10.01
C ALA A 26 -14.78 -8.33 10.22
N ASN A 27 -14.04 -9.26 9.60
CA ASN A 27 -14.18 -10.70 9.79
C ASN A 27 -13.64 -11.22 11.15
N ARG A 28 -13.24 -10.33 12.08
CA ARG A 28 -12.62 -10.66 13.38
C ARG A 28 -11.39 -11.57 13.30
N LYS A 29 -10.80 -11.76 12.11
CA LYS A 29 -9.57 -12.56 11.93
C LYS A 29 -8.35 -11.90 12.57
N ILE A 30 -8.40 -10.57 12.78
CA ILE A 30 -7.29 -9.79 13.34
C ILE A 30 -7.80 -8.88 14.48
N LYS A 31 -7.09 -8.86 15.62
CA LYS A 31 -7.39 -7.97 16.75
C LYS A 31 -7.05 -6.51 16.40
N LYS A 32 -8.04 -5.61 16.56
CA LYS A 32 -7.95 -4.16 16.27
C LYS A 32 -6.77 -3.45 16.96
N ARG A 33 -6.26 -3.97 18.08
CA ARG A 33 -5.13 -3.42 18.86
C ARG A 33 -3.81 -3.30 18.08
N ARG A 34 -3.67 -3.98 16.92
CA ARG A 34 -2.46 -3.93 16.08
C ARG A 34 -2.58 -2.95 14.90
N MET A 35 -3.66 -2.16 14.83
CA MET A 35 -3.90 -1.20 13.74
C MET A 35 -2.70 -0.28 13.46
N ASP A 36 -2.08 0.31 14.47
CA ASP A 36 -0.94 1.22 14.27
C ASP A 36 0.26 0.56 13.57
N LYS A 37 0.55 -0.70 13.91
CA LYS A 37 1.64 -1.45 13.27
C LYS A 37 1.30 -1.78 11.83
N VAL A 38 0.06 -2.15 11.56
CA VAL A 38 -0.38 -2.51 10.20
C VAL A 38 -0.46 -1.28 9.32
N LEU A 39 -0.91 -0.14 9.83
CA LEU A 39 -0.94 1.11 9.07
C LEU A 39 0.47 1.55 8.63
N LYS A 40 1.45 1.46 9.55
CA LYS A 40 2.87 1.69 9.22
C LYS A 40 3.37 0.70 8.15
N LEU A 41 2.96 -0.55 8.24
CA LEU A 41 3.30 -1.58 7.25
C LEU A 41 2.73 -1.23 5.88
N VAL A 42 1.43 -0.93 5.79
CA VAL A 42 0.77 -0.55 4.53
C VAL A 42 1.44 0.68 3.92
N ALA A 43 1.73 1.71 4.72
CA ALA A 43 2.43 2.90 4.24
C ALA A 43 3.83 2.58 3.68
N ALA A 44 4.60 1.74 4.37
CA ALA A 44 5.92 1.31 3.91
C ALA A 44 5.84 0.49 2.61
N TYR A 45 4.91 -0.46 2.52
CA TYR A 45 4.71 -1.28 1.32
C TYR A 45 4.23 -0.46 0.12
N SER A 46 3.33 0.50 0.33
CA SER A 46 2.89 1.42 -0.71
C SER A 46 4.07 2.29 -1.21
N LEU A 47 4.90 2.81 -0.30
CA LEU A 47 6.09 3.58 -0.65
C LEU A 47 7.09 2.77 -1.47
N VAL A 48 7.39 1.53 -1.04
CA VAL A 48 8.29 0.62 -1.77
C VAL A 48 7.74 0.32 -3.17
N SER A 49 6.43 0.08 -3.30
CA SER A 49 5.80 -0.19 -4.60
C SER A 49 5.94 0.99 -5.58
N ALA A 50 5.77 2.22 -5.09
CA ALA A 50 6.00 3.42 -5.90
C ALA A 50 7.48 3.57 -6.30
N LEU A 51 8.40 3.24 -5.39
CA LEU A 51 9.84 3.30 -5.65
C LEU A 51 10.26 2.28 -6.71
N VAL A 52 9.79 1.04 -6.60
CA VAL A 52 10.02 -0.02 -7.60
C VAL A 52 9.46 0.39 -8.96
N PHE A 53 8.26 0.97 -8.99
CA PHE A 53 7.66 1.46 -10.24
C PHE A 53 8.48 2.59 -10.87
N CYS A 54 8.97 3.54 -10.08
CA CYS A 54 9.89 4.57 -10.56
C CYS A 54 11.19 3.99 -11.11
N TYR A 55 11.75 2.99 -10.44
CA TYR A 55 12.96 2.30 -10.89
C TYR A 55 12.71 1.57 -12.21
N GLN A 56 11.60 0.85 -12.30
CA GLN A 56 11.22 0.12 -13.51
C GLN A 56 11.00 1.08 -14.69
N TYR A 57 10.39 2.23 -14.48
CA TYR A 57 10.19 3.23 -15.53
C TYR A 57 11.49 3.93 -15.98
N LEU A 58 12.49 4.04 -15.09
CA LEU A 58 13.76 4.71 -15.40
C LEU A 58 14.76 3.80 -16.14
N TYR A 59 14.74 2.50 -15.86
CA TYR A 59 15.75 1.55 -16.33
C TYR A 59 15.25 0.54 -17.38
N LEU A 60 13.94 0.49 -17.62
CA LEU A 60 13.28 -0.46 -18.52
C LEU A 60 12.44 0.31 -19.54
#